data_AF-A0A3N2KHB5-F1
#
_entry.id   AF-A0A3N2KHB5-F1
#
_cell.length_a   1.000
_cell.length_b   1.000
_cell.length_c   1.000
_cell.angle_alpha   90.00
_cell.angle_beta   90.00
_cell.angle_gamma   90.00
#
_symmetry.space_group_name_H-M   'P 1'
#
loop_
_entity.id
_entity.type
_entity.pdbx_description
1 polymer ?
#
loop_
_entity_poly.entity_id
_entity_poly.type
_entity_poly.pdbx_seq_one_letter_code
_entity_poly.pdbx_strand_id
1 'polypeptide(L)'
;MVEIIENKDITSFTTFGIPVKARYFAEYSSERELLALSRKEEFLNNEVLHIGGGSNLLFLEDFGGLVLHSAIKGIKEYRKDDETVYAIAGAGEKWTDFVDWCLERNLAGVENLAHIPGEVGASAIQNVGAYGVEAKDVIHAVECFDTQTRKTVRFSNEECRFGYRDSMFKKDDVRGRYYVLRVSFRLRPGGIPMSLDYGPLKSLKERLGKYPTIQEVAREVTNIRKSKLPEPSETGSAGSFFKNPVVPVHFYKKIKNGGFGDVPAYPAGEGMVKLSAAWLIDKAGMKGVRFGGAMVYDRQPLVIVNAGGASGRDVKELSDEIIRRVRTKFYITLKPEVNFIDTGIKITVLGTGGSKGTPELGCECHVCTSDDIRDKRLRSSVLVETAGLRLLIDPSPDFRQQALNLRLADIDAVLVTHSHYDHVGGFDDLRPFCGNENMPIYLRSDVNADLHRRLDYCFREHPYPGVPTFKMNVIDNKPFYINGLKIVPVEVMHGKLPIYGYRIGKFAYITDASHICEEEKEKLEGLDVLIINSLRDCPHFAHFSFDQAMDMIRDLSPNRAYLTHLCHEAGCHAELESRVPAGVSPAYDGQIILSTR
;
A
#
# COMPACT_ATOMS: atom_id res chain seq x y z
N MET A 1 18.03 -28.29 -11.69
CA MET A 1 17.66 -26.98 -12.26
C MET A 1 16.34 -26.61 -11.63
N VAL A 2 16.14 -25.36 -11.21
CA VAL A 2 14.84 -24.95 -10.66
C VAL A 2 13.84 -24.82 -11.81
N GLU A 3 12.70 -25.47 -11.66
CA GLU A 3 11.57 -25.41 -12.57
C GLU A 3 10.73 -24.15 -12.29
N ILE A 4 10.29 -23.47 -13.35
CA ILE A 4 9.27 -22.41 -13.26
C ILE A 4 7.98 -23.05 -13.76
N ILE A 5 6.94 -22.98 -12.94
CA ILE A 5 5.64 -23.58 -13.22
C ILE A 5 4.69 -22.47 -13.69
N GLU A 6 4.06 -22.67 -14.84
CA GLU A 6 3.05 -21.74 -15.34
C GLU A 6 1.66 -22.01 -14.75
N ASN A 7 0.88 -20.95 -14.56
CA ASN A 7 -0.53 -21.00 -14.11
C ASN A 7 -0.74 -21.82 -12.82
N LYS A 8 0.20 -21.68 -11.88
CA LYS A 8 0.22 -22.42 -10.62
C LYS A 8 -0.86 -21.90 -9.68
N ASP A 9 -1.70 -22.80 -9.16
CA ASP A 9 -2.53 -22.52 -7.99
C ASP A 9 -1.64 -22.32 -6.77
N ILE A 10 -1.74 -21.14 -6.16
CA ILE A 10 -0.96 -20.72 -4.99
C ILE A 10 -1.83 -20.52 -3.75
N THR A 11 -3.09 -20.96 -3.76
CA THR A 11 -4.01 -20.77 -2.63
C THR A 11 -3.47 -21.33 -1.33
N SER A 12 -2.81 -22.50 -1.38
CA SER A 12 -2.18 -23.13 -0.21
C SER A 12 -0.97 -22.38 0.34
N PHE A 13 -0.43 -21.40 -0.40
CA PHE A 13 0.67 -20.55 0.06
C PHE A 13 0.18 -19.29 0.78
N THR A 14 -1.13 -19.11 0.91
CA THR A 14 -1.73 -17.98 1.65
C THR A 14 -2.56 -18.51 2.81
N THR A 15 -2.47 -17.88 3.98
CA THR A 15 -3.29 -18.29 5.13
C THR A 15 -4.75 -17.84 5.00
N PHE A 16 -5.07 -16.95 4.06
CA PHE A 16 -6.45 -16.56 3.77
C PHE A 16 -7.22 -17.68 3.06
N GLY A 17 -6.52 -18.55 2.32
CA GLY A 17 -7.14 -19.67 1.61
C GLY A 17 -8.13 -19.22 0.53
N ILE A 18 -7.90 -18.04 -0.08
CA ILE A 18 -8.70 -17.55 -1.20
C ILE A 18 -8.15 -18.18 -2.50
N PRO A 19 -9.01 -18.68 -3.40
CA PRO A 19 -8.61 -19.17 -4.72
C PRO A 19 -7.80 -18.12 -5.50
N VAL A 20 -6.56 -18.45 -5.88
CA VAL A 20 -5.69 -17.56 -6.68
C VAL A 20 -4.63 -18.37 -7.43
N LYS A 21 -4.34 -17.96 -8.65
CA LYS A 21 -3.22 -18.47 -9.45
C LYS A 21 -2.13 -17.41 -9.64
N ALA A 22 -0.90 -17.86 -9.80
CA ALA A 22 0.18 -17.06 -10.34
C ALA A 22 0.49 -17.50 -11.77
N ARG A 23 0.76 -16.54 -12.66
CA ARG A 23 1.20 -16.82 -14.03
C ARG A 23 2.47 -17.64 -14.02
N TYR A 24 3.45 -17.27 -13.21
CA TYR A 24 4.66 -18.06 -12.98
C TYR A 24 4.85 -18.30 -11.48
N PHE A 25 5.34 -19.48 -11.14
CA PHE A 25 5.74 -19.83 -9.77
C PHE A 25 7.10 -20.52 -9.78
N ALA A 26 7.96 -20.14 -8.84
CA ALA A 26 9.23 -20.82 -8.61
C ALA A 26 9.50 -20.96 -7.11
N GLU A 27 10.11 -22.08 -6.74
CA GLU A 27 10.58 -22.34 -5.38
C GLU A 27 12.06 -22.66 -5.40
N TYR A 28 12.84 -22.06 -4.48
CA TYR A 28 14.29 -22.24 -4.43
C TYR A 28 14.75 -22.73 -3.05
N SER A 29 15.67 -23.68 -3.04
CA SER A 29 16.19 -24.31 -1.82
C SER A 29 17.59 -23.85 -1.44
N SER A 30 18.22 -23.01 -2.27
CA SER A 30 19.56 -22.46 -2.03
C SER A 30 19.79 -21.11 -2.71
N GLU A 31 20.81 -20.38 -2.25
CA GLU A 31 21.28 -19.14 -2.89
C GLU A 31 21.67 -19.36 -4.36
N ARG A 32 22.34 -20.49 -4.66
CA ARG A 32 22.75 -20.83 -6.03
C ARG A 32 21.55 -20.98 -6.96
N GLU A 33 20.48 -21.57 -6.47
CA GLU A 33 19.23 -21.70 -7.21
C GLU A 33 18.54 -20.36 -7.42
N LEU A 34 18.48 -19.51 -6.40
CA LEU A 34 17.95 -18.16 -6.53
C LEU A 34 18.75 -17.31 -7.52
N LEU A 35 20.09 -17.40 -7.49
CA LEU A 35 20.95 -16.71 -8.45
C LEU A 35 20.66 -17.17 -9.88
N ALA A 36 20.46 -18.47 -10.10
CA ALA A 36 20.09 -18.99 -11.41
C ALA A 36 18.71 -18.49 -11.86
N LEU A 37 17.71 -18.47 -10.97
CA LEU A 37 16.39 -17.92 -11.25
C LEU A 37 16.42 -16.43 -11.60
N SER A 38 17.23 -15.63 -10.88
CA SER A 38 17.35 -14.18 -11.08
C SER A 38 17.87 -13.76 -12.47
N ARG A 39 18.32 -14.74 -13.28
CA ARG A 39 18.85 -14.56 -14.63
C ARG A 39 17.88 -15.04 -15.72
N LYS A 40 16.74 -15.62 -15.35
CA LYS A 40 15.74 -16.10 -16.30
C LYS A 40 14.82 -14.96 -16.76
N GLU A 41 14.29 -15.07 -17.97
CA GLU A 41 13.42 -14.05 -18.57
C GLU A 41 12.14 -13.83 -17.76
N GLU A 42 11.57 -14.88 -17.18
CA GLU A 42 10.37 -14.81 -16.35
C GLU A 42 10.61 -13.93 -15.11
N PHE A 43 11.83 -13.93 -14.57
CA PHE A 43 12.22 -13.06 -13.46
C PHE A 43 12.51 -11.63 -13.92
N LEU A 44 13.13 -11.46 -15.08
CA LEU A 44 13.59 -10.15 -15.57
C LEU A 44 12.47 -9.32 -16.20
N ASN A 45 11.52 -9.98 -16.86
CA ASN A 45 10.51 -9.34 -17.70
C ASN A 45 9.12 -9.33 -17.06
N ASN A 46 8.98 -9.78 -15.81
CA ASN A 46 7.72 -9.78 -15.09
C ASN A 46 7.90 -9.20 -13.69
N GLU A 47 6.78 -8.75 -13.10
CA GLU A 47 6.74 -8.41 -11.68
C GLU A 47 7.04 -9.66 -10.84
N VAL A 48 7.98 -9.54 -9.88
CA VAL A 48 8.35 -10.64 -8.98
C VAL A 48 7.82 -10.37 -7.58
N LEU A 49 6.93 -11.23 -7.11
CA LEU A 49 6.42 -11.21 -5.75
C LEU A 49 7.09 -12.32 -4.92
N HIS A 50 8.02 -11.95 -4.05
CA HIS A 50 8.61 -12.88 -3.10
C HIS A 50 7.69 -13.06 -1.89
N ILE A 51 7.36 -14.31 -1.57
CA ILE A 51 6.47 -14.67 -0.47
C ILE A 51 7.15 -15.65 0.48
N GLY A 52 6.75 -15.59 1.76
CA GLY A 52 6.87 -16.73 2.67
C GLY A 52 5.54 -17.49 2.72
N GLY A 53 5.10 -17.91 3.91
CA GLY A 53 3.79 -18.56 4.11
C GLY A 53 2.52 -17.69 3.90
N GLY A 54 2.64 -16.56 3.20
CA GLY A 54 1.51 -15.71 2.76
C GLY A 54 0.54 -15.26 3.85
N SER A 55 1.01 -15.11 5.09
CA SER A 55 0.16 -14.82 6.25
C SER A 55 -0.28 -13.37 6.40
N ASN A 56 0.20 -12.48 5.51
CA ASN A 56 -0.11 -11.06 5.47
C ASN A 56 -0.38 -10.58 4.02
N LEU A 57 -0.88 -11.47 3.17
CA LEU A 57 -1.17 -11.19 1.76
C LEU A 57 -2.67 -11.38 1.49
N LEU A 58 -3.22 -10.52 0.64
CA LEU A 58 -4.55 -10.65 0.09
C LEU A 58 -4.49 -10.40 -1.41
N PHE A 59 -4.67 -11.46 -2.19
CA PHE A 59 -4.79 -11.36 -3.64
C PHE A 59 -6.22 -10.94 -4.01
N LEU A 60 -6.37 -9.90 -4.82
CA LEU A 60 -7.67 -9.43 -5.31
C LEU A 60 -8.10 -10.14 -6.60
N GLU A 61 -7.13 -10.72 -7.30
CA GLU A 61 -7.25 -11.45 -8.56
C GLU A 61 -6.01 -12.34 -8.77
N ASP A 62 -5.98 -13.10 -9.86
CA ASP A 62 -4.81 -13.88 -10.27
C ASP A 62 -3.59 -12.98 -10.50
N PHE A 63 -2.43 -13.42 -10.03
CA PHE A 63 -1.20 -12.65 -10.15
C PHE A 63 -0.52 -12.90 -11.49
N GLY A 64 -0.50 -11.88 -12.35
CA GLY A 64 0.09 -11.93 -13.70
C GLY A 64 1.63 -12.05 -13.76
N GLY A 65 2.33 -12.03 -12.62
CA GLY A 65 3.79 -12.09 -12.55
C GLY A 65 4.35 -13.42 -12.04
N LEU A 66 5.61 -13.37 -11.57
CA LEU A 66 6.31 -14.48 -10.93
C LEU A 66 6.15 -14.44 -9.41
N VAL A 67 5.49 -15.43 -8.82
CA VAL A 67 5.55 -15.67 -7.38
C VAL A 67 6.77 -16.53 -7.06
N LEU A 68 7.57 -16.06 -6.12
CA LEU A 68 8.82 -16.70 -5.71
C LEU A 68 8.76 -17.07 -4.23
N HIS A 69 8.99 -18.34 -3.91
CA HIS A 69 8.95 -18.85 -2.53
C HIS A 69 10.29 -19.44 -2.10
N SER A 70 10.68 -19.22 -0.84
CA SER A 70 11.91 -19.78 -0.27
C SER A 70 11.66 -21.13 0.37
N ALA A 71 12.30 -22.17 -0.14
CA ALA A 71 12.40 -23.48 0.50
C ALA A 71 13.77 -23.69 1.18
N ILE A 72 14.49 -22.61 1.51
CA ILE A 72 15.73 -22.73 2.30
C ILE A 72 15.36 -23.12 3.73
N LYS A 73 15.63 -24.37 4.09
CA LYS A 73 15.43 -24.97 5.42
C LYS A 73 16.77 -25.21 6.14
N GLY A 74 16.68 -25.73 7.35
CA GLY A 74 17.78 -26.03 8.27
C GLY A 74 17.92 -24.99 9.37
N ILE A 75 18.13 -25.45 10.60
CA ILE A 75 18.49 -24.64 11.76
C ILE A 75 19.86 -25.09 12.26
N LYS A 76 20.84 -24.18 12.30
CA LYS A 76 22.18 -24.44 12.84
C LYS A 76 22.35 -23.75 14.19
N GLU A 77 22.77 -24.52 15.19
CA GLU A 77 23.18 -23.98 16.48
C GLU A 77 24.65 -23.60 16.46
N TYR A 78 24.97 -22.40 16.97
CA TYR A 78 26.33 -21.99 17.27
C TYR A 78 26.39 -21.45 18.69
N ARG A 79 27.00 -22.22 19.60
CA ARG A 79 27.21 -21.82 20.99
C ARG A 79 28.46 -20.94 21.08
N LYS A 80 28.27 -19.68 21.43
CA LYS A 80 29.38 -18.74 21.62
C LYS A 80 30.01 -18.91 23.01
N ASP A 81 29.15 -19.00 24.02
CA ASP A 81 29.50 -19.09 25.44
C ASP A 81 28.30 -19.67 26.23
N ASP A 82 28.41 -19.72 27.56
CA ASP A 82 27.36 -20.26 28.45
C ASP A 82 26.10 -19.37 28.51
N GLU A 83 26.20 -18.12 28.06
CA GLU A 83 25.09 -17.14 28.10
C GLU A 83 24.45 -16.93 26.72
N THR A 84 25.14 -17.29 25.64
CA THR A 84 24.77 -16.92 24.27
C THR A 84 24.83 -18.11 23.31
N VAL A 85 23.68 -18.41 22.71
CA VAL A 85 23.55 -19.33 21.58
C VAL A 85 22.97 -18.60 20.38
N TYR A 86 23.57 -18.81 19.22
CA TYR A 86 23.01 -18.35 17.95
C TYR A 86 22.28 -19.50 17.26
N ALA A 87 21.01 -19.27 16.91
CA ALA A 87 20.25 -20.16 16.04
C ALA A 87 20.14 -19.52 14.65
N ILE A 88 20.73 -20.16 13.64
CA ILE A 88 20.76 -19.67 12.26
C ILE A 88 19.78 -20.51 11.46
N ALA A 89 18.61 -19.94 11.16
CA ALA A 89 17.51 -20.64 10.52
C ALA A 89 17.32 -20.18 9.06
N GLY A 90 17.03 -21.14 8.19
CA GLY A 90 16.63 -20.89 6.80
C GLY A 90 15.35 -20.07 6.71
N ALA A 91 15.26 -19.17 5.73
CA ALA A 91 14.12 -18.27 5.58
C ALA A 91 12.78 -19.00 5.37
N GLY A 92 12.82 -20.19 4.76
CA GLY A 92 11.63 -21.00 4.54
C GLY A 92 11.19 -21.77 5.77
N GLU A 93 11.94 -21.80 6.88
CA GLU A 93 11.52 -22.54 8.08
C GLU A 93 10.18 -22.03 8.63
N LYS A 94 9.28 -22.94 8.99
CA LYS A 94 8.02 -22.56 9.63
C LYS A 94 8.35 -21.92 10.98
N TRP A 95 7.72 -20.78 11.27
CA TRP A 95 8.00 -20.04 12.48
C TRP A 95 7.70 -20.86 13.74
N THR A 96 6.60 -21.59 13.76
CA THR A 96 6.22 -22.48 14.86
C THR A 96 7.26 -23.55 15.13
N ASP A 97 7.75 -24.19 14.07
CA ASP A 97 8.72 -25.28 14.16
C ASP A 97 10.09 -24.76 14.67
N PHE A 98 10.46 -23.53 14.29
CA PHE A 98 11.63 -22.85 14.84
C PHE A 98 11.48 -22.52 16.33
N VAL A 99 10.31 -22.04 16.76
CA VAL A 99 10.04 -21.77 18.18
C VAL A 99 10.11 -23.08 18.98
N ASP A 100 9.47 -24.14 18.51
CA ASP A 100 9.47 -25.44 19.17
C ASP A 100 10.90 -26.01 19.28
N TRP A 101 11.70 -25.90 18.20
CA TRP A 101 13.11 -26.28 18.21
C TRP A 101 13.92 -25.57 19.28
N CYS A 102 13.65 -24.27 19.53
CA CYS A 102 14.30 -23.50 20.59
C CYS A 102 13.87 -23.98 21.98
N LEU A 103 12.56 -24.21 22.17
CA LEU A 103 11.97 -24.65 23.44
C LEU A 103 12.48 -26.04 23.85
N GLU A 104 12.62 -26.96 22.91
CA GLU A 104 13.19 -28.31 23.13
C GLU A 104 14.64 -28.27 23.63
N ARG A 105 15.39 -27.26 23.18
CA ARG A 105 16.80 -27.04 23.58
C ARG A 105 16.97 -26.10 24.77
N ASN A 106 15.86 -25.71 25.38
CA ASN A 106 15.82 -24.78 26.51
C ASN A 106 16.50 -23.43 26.21
N LEU A 107 16.30 -22.93 24.99
CA LEU A 107 16.82 -21.65 24.51
C LEU A 107 15.73 -20.59 24.64
N ALA A 108 15.92 -19.64 25.56
CA ALA A 108 14.98 -18.56 25.83
C ALA A 108 15.14 -17.40 24.83
N GLY A 109 14.03 -16.75 24.50
CA GLY A 109 14.00 -15.57 23.64
C GLY A 109 12.73 -15.44 22.79
N VAL A 110 12.10 -16.57 22.45
CA VAL A 110 11.05 -16.64 21.40
C VAL A 110 9.72 -17.18 21.92
N GLU A 111 9.62 -17.56 23.20
CA GLU A 111 8.43 -18.14 23.81
C GLU A 111 7.18 -17.23 23.76
N ASN A 112 7.36 -15.91 23.88
CA ASN A 112 6.27 -14.93 23.72
C ASN A 112 5.74 -14.84 22.28
N LEU A 113 6.51 -15.34 21.31
CA LEU A 113 6.20 -15.33 19.88
C LEU A 113 5.64 -16.69 19.40
N ALA A 114 5.31 -17.59 20.32
CA ALA A 114 4.74 -18.90 20.02
C ALA A 114 3.41 -18.80 19.24
N HIS A 115 3.14 -19.80 18.38
CA HIS A 115 1.92 -19.94 17.59
C HIS A 115 1.63 -18.76 16.63
N ILE A 116 2.65 -17.99 16.25
CA ILE A 116 2.55 -17.02 15.15
C ILE A 116 2.68 -17.79 13.82
N PRO A 117 1.74 -17.63 12.87
CA PRO A 117 1.84 -18.28 11.57
C PRO A 117 2.88 -17.60 10.68
N GLY A 118 3.31 -18.31 9.64
CA GLY A 118 4.28 -17.83 8.66
C GLY A 118 5.65 -18.48 8.83
N GLU A 119 6.67 -17.83 8.28
CA GLU A 119 8.01 -18.39 8.14
C GLU A 119 9.08 -17.45 8.69
N VAL A 120 10.24 -18.02 9.00
CA VAL A 120 11.37 -17.33 9.63
C VAL A 120 11.83 -16.12 8.82
N GLY A 121 11.88 -16.20 7.49
CA GLY A 121 12.29 -15.07 6.65
C GLY A 121 11.34 -13.88 6.77
N ALA A 122 10.03 -14.14 6.71
CA ALA A 122 9.00 -13.11 6.86
C ALA A 122 9.00 -12.47 8.27
N SER A 123 9.52 -13.19 9.28
CA SER A 123 9.57 -12.67 10.64
C SER A 123 10.47 -11.44 10.79
N ALA A 124 11.59 -11.44 10.07
CA ALA A 124 12.50 -10.30 9.96
C ALA A 124 11.85 -9.15 9.17
N ILE A 125 11.18 -9.43 8.05
CA ILE A 125 10.56 -8.36 7.23
C ILE A 125 9.54 -7.54 8.03
N GLN A 126 8.67 -8.20 8.80
CA GLN A 126 7.58 -7.55 9.53
C GLN A 126 7.97 -7.09 10.94
N ASN A 127 9.13 -7.52 11.47
CA ASN A 127 9.42 -7.48 12.90
C ASN A 127 8.22 -8.01 13.71
N VAL A 128 7.92 -9.31 13.56
CA VAL A 128 6.76 -9.92 14.23
C VAL A 128 6.86 -9.68 15.73
N GLY A 129 5.73 -9.44 16.36
CA GLY A 129 5.71 -9.15 17.77
C GLY A 129 4.38 -9.51 18.40
N ALA A 130 4.46 -10.09 19.58
CA ALA A 130 3.32 -10.48 20.38
C ALA A 130 3.73 -10.52 21.85
N TYR A 131 2.76 -10.26 22.73
CA TYR A 131 2.92 -10.43 24.17
C TYR A 131 4.14 -9.73 24.78
N GLY A 132 4.46 -8.52 24.29
CA GLY A 132 5.54 -7.68 24.83
C GLY A 132 6.93 -7.93 24.26
N VAL A 133 7.06 -8.88 23.32
CA VAL A 133 8.34 -9.19 22.64
C VAL A 133 8.17 -9.00 21.13
N GLU A 134 9.23 -8.56 20.48
CA GLU A 134 9.35 -8.42 19.04
C GLU A 134 10.54 -9.25 18.52
N ALA A 135 10.50 -9.66 17.24
CA ALA A 135 11.56 -10.46 16.63
C ALA A 135 12.92 -9.75 16.69
N LYS A 136 12.94 -8.41 16.58
CA LYS A 136 14.15 -7.60 16.73
C LYS A 136 14.87 -7.81 18.07
N ASP A 137 14.16 -8.22 19.13
CA ASP A 137 14.76 -8.37 20.46
C ASP A 137 15.74 -9.56 20.49
N VAL A 138 15.56 -10.50 19.56
CA VAL A 138 16.39 -11.71 19.42
C VAL A 138 17.10 -11.81 18.08
N ILE A 139 16.70 -11.08 17.03
CA ILE A 139 17.43 -11.11 15.75
C ILE A 139 18.83 -10.51 15.96
N HIS A 140 19.86 -11.27 15.60
CA HIS A 140 21.24 -10.79 15.57
C HIS A 140 21.61 -10.25 14.19
N ALA A 141 21.25 -10.97 13.13
CA ALA A 141 21.55 -10.59 11.75
C ALA A 141 20.60 -11.26 10.75
N VAL A 142 20.43 -10.63 9.59
CA VAL A 142 19.61 -11.11 8.48
C VAL A 142 20.49 -11.22 7.24
N GLU A 143 20.56 -12.43 6.66
CA GLU A 143 21.26 -12.68 5.40
C GLU A 143 20.26 -12.61 4.25
N CYS A 144 20.57 -11.80 3.24
CA CYS A 144 19.69 -11.53 2.11
C CYS A 144 20.43 -11.67 0.78
N PHE A 145 19.71 -12.11 -0.25
CA PHE A 145 20.10 -11.93 -1.63
C PHE A 145 19.66 -10.54 -2.12
N ASP A 146 20.60 -9.73 -2.59
CA ASP A 146 20.32 -8.45 -3.23
C ASP A 146 20.01 -8.66 -4.71
N THR A 147 18.77 -8.41 -5.11
CA THR A 147 18.32 -8.60 -6.50
C THR A 147 19.01 -7.67 -7.51
N GLN A 148 19.50 -6.51 -7.07
CA GLN A 148 20.17 -5.55 -7.95
C GLN A 148 21.62 -5.96 -8.22
N THR A 149 22.37 -6.28 -7.16
CA THR A 149 23.79 -6.64 -7.29
C THR A 149 24.01 -8.14 -7.53
N ARG A 150 22.96 -8.95 -7.31
CA ARG A 150 22.99 -10.43 -7.31
C ARG A 150 24.01 -11.02 -6.36
N LYS A 151 24.28 -10.33 -5.24
CA LYS A 151 25.20 -10.74 -4.19
C LYS A 151 24.44 -11.00 -2.90
N THR A 152 24.98 -11.88 -2.09
CA THR A 152 24.53 -12.05 -0.71
C THR A 152 25.11 -10.96 0.17
N VAL A 153 24.25 -10.32 0.94
CA VAL A 153 24.57 -9.28 1.90
C VAL A 153 24.04 -9.69 3.27
N ARG A 154 24.67 -9.21 4.33
CA ARG A 154 24.26 -9.48 5.70
C ARG A 154 24.05 -8.16 6.41
N PHE A 155 22.86 -7.99 6.98
CA PHE A 155 22.49 -6.84 7.79
C PHE A 155 22.52 -7.22 9.27
N SER A 156 23.14 -6.38 10.09
CA SER A 156 23.01 -6.43 11.55
C SER A 156 21.59 -6.03 11.98
N ASN A 157 21.27 -6.28 13.25
CA ASN A 157 20.00 -5.84 13.86
C ASN A 157 19.76 -4.32 13.67
N GLU A 158 20.79 -3.51 13.92
CA GLU A 158 20.71 -2.05 13.82
C GLU A 158 20.47 -1.60 12.37
N GLU A 159 21.21 -2.19 11.42
CA GLU A 159 21.03 -1.92 9.99
C GLU A 159 19.63 -2.32 9.49
N CYS A 160 18.99 -3.32 10.09
CA CYS A 160 17.61 -3.67 9.75
C CYS A 160 16.58 -2.61 10.15
N ARG A 161 16.94 -1.62 10.99
CA ARG A 161 16.09 -0.45 11.37
C ARG A 161 14.66 -0.86 11.78
N PHE A 162 14.54 -1.84 12.68
CA PHE A 162 13.25 -2.38 13.10
C PHE A 162 12.38 -1.36 13.85
N GLY A 163 11.08 -1.38 13.57
CA GLY A 163 10.05 -0.59 14.24
C GLY A 163 8.79 -1.41 14.49
N TYR A 164 7.74 -0.78 15.03
CA TYR A 164 6.46 -1.44 15.25
C TYR A 164 5.83 -1.87 13.91
N ARG A 165 5.80 -3.19 13.65
CA ARG A 165 5.37 -3.78 12.37
C ARG A 165 6.13 -3.21 11.17
N ASP A 166 7.41 -2.91 11.36
CA ASP A 166 8.21 -2.19 10.38
C ASP A 166 9.69 -2.60 10.39
N SER A 167 10.36 -2.41 9.26
CA SER A 167 11.79 -2.67 9.07
C SER A 167 12.33 -1.88 7.88
N MET A 168 13.67 -1.87 7.70
CA MET A 168 14.32 -1.40 6.48
C MET A 168 13.71 -2.03 5.23
N PHE A 169 13.38 -3.32 5.27
CA PHE A 169 12.89 -4.06 4.10
C PHE A 169 11.50 -3.63 3.61
N LYS A 170 10.78 -2.87 4.44
CA LYS A 170 9.45 -2.33 4.11
C LYS A 170 9.51 -0.87 3.65
N LYS A 171 10.67 -0.23 3.69
CA LYS A 171 10.85 1.15 3.23
C LYS A 171 10.75 1.20 1.70
N ASP A 172 10.11 2.25 1.21
CA ASP A 172 9.80 2.43 -0.21
C ASP A 172 11.05 2.35 -1.12
N ASP A 173 12.21 2.81 -0.65
CA ASP A 173 13.50 2.76 -1.36
C ASP A 173 14.18 1.38 -1.35
N VAL A 174 13.68 0.44 -0.54
CA VAL A 174 14.29 -0.88 -0.32
C VAL A 174 13.35 -2.05 -0.63
N ARG A 175 12.04 -1.83 -0.55
CA ARG A 175 11.01 -2.86 -0.70
C ARG A 175 11.18 -3.61 -2.03
N GLY A 176 11.12 -4.94 -1.97
CA GLY A 176 11.29 -5.82 -3.13
C GLY A 176 12.74 -6.07 -3.56
N ARG A 177 13.74 -5.36 -3.01
CA ARG A 177 15.15 -5.54 -3.37
C ARG A 177 15.81 -6.76 -2.73
N TYR A 178 15.58 -6.97 -1.43
CA TYR A 178 16.29 -7.97 -0.65
C TYR A 178 15.40 -9.19 -0.36
N TYR A 179 15.85 -10.37 -0.77
CA TYR A 179 15.17 -11.63 -0.44
C TYR A 179 15.91 -12.33 0.69
N VAL A 180 15.22 -12.50 1.83
CA VAL A 180 15.81 -13.11 3.02
C VAL A 180 16.14 -14.58 2.72
N LEU A 181 17.39 -14.95 2.98
CA LEU A 181 17.89 -16.32 2.83
C LEU A 181 17.92 -17.03 4.19
N ARG A 182 18.42 -16.34 5.22
CA ARG A 182 18.56 -16.85 6.59
C ARG A 182 18.43 -15.75 7.63
N VAL A 183 17.97 -16.12 8.82
CA VAL A 183 17.93 -15.22 9.98
C VAL A 183 18.73 -15.84 11.10
N SER A 184 19.64 -15.06 11.69
CA SER A 184 20.40 -15.44 12.87
C SER A 184 19.74 -14.85 14.11
N PHE A 185 19.38 -15.68 15.09
CA PHE A 185 18.79 -15.26 16.36
C PHE A 185 19.79 -15.47 17.50
N ARG A 186 19.95 -14.46 18.36
CA ARG A 186 20.70 -14.52 19.62
C ARG A 186 19.74 -14.91 20.74
N LEU A 187 19.93 -16.12 21.26
CA LEU A 187 19.11 -16.74 22.30
C LEU A 187 19.94 -16.99 23.56
N ARG A 188 19.27 -17.18 24.69
CA ARG A 188 19.90 -17.41 26.00
C ARG A 188 19.66 -18.84 26.50
N PRO A 189 20.71 -19.60 26.86
CA PRO A 189 20.53 -20.86 27.58
C PRO A 189 19.88 -20.63 28.95
N GLY A 190 19.06 -21.58 29.42
CA GLY A 190 18.63 -21.63 30.83
C GLY A 190 17.18 -21.24 31.11
N GLY A 191 16.36 -20.97 30.08
CA GLY A 191 14.89 -21.05 30.20
C GLY A 191 14.20 -19.97 31.04
N ILE A 192 14.82 -18.80 31.27
CA ILE A 192 14.15 -17.62 31.85
C ILE A 192 13.40 -16.87 30.74
N PRO A 193 12.06 -16.73 30.83
CA PRO A 193 11.27 -16.02 29.84
C PRO A 193 11.64 -14.53 29.67
N MET A 194 11.46 -14.03 28.46
CA MET A 194 11.71 -12.64 28.06
C MET A 194 10.77 -11.65 28.73
N SER A 195 9.47 -11.95 28.75
CA SER A 195 8.49 -11.03 29.33
C SER A 195 7.26 -11.75 29.89
N LEU A 196 6.80 -11.26 31.03
CA LEU A 196 5.50 -11.58 31.63
C LEU A 196 4.60 -10.33 31.73
N ASP A 197 5.04 -9.20 31.18
CA ASP A 197 4.41 -7.89 31.42
C ASP A 197 3.13 -7.68 30.63
N TYR A 198 2.85 -8.55 29.66
CA TYR A 198 1.66 -8.45 28.85
C TYR A 198 0.45 -9.04 29.58
N GLY A 199 -0.49 -8.18 29.98
CA GLY A 199 -1.83 -8.48 30.51
C GLY A 199 -2.03 -9.92 31.05
N PRO A 200 -2.56 -10.86 30.24
CA PRO A 200 -2.84 -12.23 30.68
C PRO A 200 -1.64 -13.02 31.25
N LEU A 201 -0.40 -12.68 30.87
CA LEU A 201 0.81 -13.34 31.36
C LEU A 201 1.22 -12.87 32.76
N LYS A 202 0.76 -11.69 33.22
CA LYS A 202 1.15 -11.14 34.53
C LYS A 202 0.75 -12.06 35.69
N SER A 203 -0.42 -12.68 35.58
CA SER A 203 -0.96 -13.59 36.61
C SER A 203 -0.44 -15.02 36.46
N LEU A 204 0.34 -15.35 35.42
CA LEU A 204 0.82 -16.72 35.19
C LEU A 204 1.70 -17.21 36.34
N LYS A 205 2.59 -16.35 36.84
CA LYS A 205 3.46 -16.66 37.99
C LYS A 205 2.64 -16.99 39.24
N GLU A 206 1.61 -16.21 39.52
CA GLU A 206 0.72 -16.41 40.68
C GLU A 206 -0.09 -17.70 40.53
N ARG A 207 -0.66 -17.95 39.35
CA ARG A 207 -1.44 -19.19 39.08
C ARG A 207 -0.60 -20.46 39.21
N LEU A 208 0.68 -20.41 38.82
CA LEU A 208 1.57 -21.56 38.90
C LEU A 208 2.26 -21.71 40.26
N GLY A 209 2.22 -20.68 41.12
CA GLY A 209 2.92 -20.67 42.42
C GLY A 209 4.45 -20.71 42.31
N LYS A 210 5.01 -20.54 41.11
CA LYS A 210 6.45 -20.55 40.83
C LYS A 210 6.78 -19.62 39.66
N TYR A 211 8.06 -19.34 39.47
CA TYR A 211 8.49 -18.64 38.26
C TYR A 211 8.28 -19.54 37.03
N PRO A 212 7.55 -19.09 36.00
CA PRO A 212 7.25 -19.91 34.84
C PRO A 212 8.51 -20.17 33.99
N THR A 213 8.57 -21.38 33.42
CA THR A 213 9.55 -21.77 32.40
C THR A 213 9.17 -21.21 31.03
N ILE A 214 10.11 -21.19 30.07
CA ILE A 214 9.82 -20.77 28.69
C ILE A 214 8.73 -21.64 28.04
N GLN A 215 8.68 -22.94 28.33
CA GLN A 215 7.66 -23.84 27.79
C GLN A 215 6.27 -23.54 28.36
N GLU A 216 6.17 -23.18 29.64
CA GLU A 216 4.91 -22.76 30.27
C GLU A 216 4.42 -21.43 29.71
N VAL A 217 5.31 -20.46 29.47
CA VAL A 217 4.97 -19.20 28.82
C VAL A 217 4.49 -19.43 27.39
N ALA A 218 5.23 -20.21 26.59
CA ALA A 218 4.85 -20.52 25.21
C ALA A 218 3.48 -21.24 25.14
N ARG A 219 3.21 -22.16 26.07
CA ARG A 219 1.91 -22.84 26.17
C ARG A 219 0.79 -21.86 26.52
N GLU A 220 1.00 -20.97 27.48
CA GLU A 220 0.01 -19.96 27.85
C GLU A 220 -0.26 -18.99 26.68
N VAL A 221 0.79 -18.51 26.01
CA VAL A 221 0.67 -17.70 24.79
C VAL A 221 -0.16 -18.42 23.74
N THR A 222 0.15 -19.69 23.47
CA THR A 222 -0.60 -20.52 22.51
C THR A 222 -2.07 -20.63 22.90
N ASN A 223 -2.38 -20.91 24.16
CA ASN A 223 -3.76 -20.99 24.65
C ASN A 223 -4.53 -19.67 24.47
N ILE A 224 -3.90 -18.53 24.79
CA ILE A 224 -4.51 -17.21 24.60
C ILE A 224 -4.73 -16.91 23.11
N ARG A 225 -3.83 -17.35 22.24
CA ARG A 225 -3.99 -17.16 20.78
C ARG A 225 -5.14 -18.01 20.26
N LYS A 226 -5.20 -19.29 20.63
CA LYS A 226 -6.29 -20.23 20.26
C LYS A 226 -7.67 -19.79 20.72
N SER A 227 -7.76 -19.09 21.87
CA SER A 227 -9.06 -18.63 22.37
C SER A 227 -9.63 -17.44 21.56
N LYS A 228 -8.78 -16.63 20.92
CA LYS A 228 -9.19 -15.37 20.28
C LYS A 228 -8.98 -15.31 18.76
N LEU A 229 -8.01 -16.04 18.21
CA LEU A 229 -7.68 -16.03 16.78
C LEU A 229 -8.27 -17.28 16.11
N PRO A 230 -8.68 -17.19 14.83
CA PRO A 230 -9.04 -18.38 14.06
C PRO A 230 -7.80 -19.23 13.79
N GLU A 231 -7.95 -20.55 13.78
CA GLU A 231 -6.90 -21.46 13.31
C GLU A 231 -6.82 -21.38 11.78
N PRO A 232 -5.67 -20.99 11.19
CA PRO A 232 -5.56 -20.82 9.73
C PRO A 232 -5.91 -22.06 8.91
N SER A 233 -5.71 -23.26 9.47
CA SER A 233 -6.08 -24.53 8.84
C SER A 233 -7.58 -24.81 8.82
N GLU A 234 -8.36 -24.16 9.68
CA GLU A 234 -9.82 -24.34 9.79
C GLU A 234 -10.57 -23.17 9.16
N THR A 235 -10.06 -21.96 9.34
CA THR A 235 -10.71 -20.73 8.87
C THR A 235 -9.62 -19.76 8.42
N GLY A 236 -9.59 -19.53 7.11
CA GLY A 236 -8.56 -18.69 6.51
C GLY A 236 -8.64 -17.23 6.97
N SER A 237 -7.50 -16.62 7.25
CA SER A 237 -7.37 -15.19 7.55
C SER A 237 -5.93 -14.73 7.35
N ALA A 238 -5.69 -13.42 7.27
CA ALA A 238 -4.36 -12.82 7.33
C ALA A 238 -4.02 -12.29 8.75
N GLY A 239 -4.64 -12.85 9.79
CA GLY A 239 -4.49 -12.36 11.16
C GLY A 239 -5.13 -10.98 11.36
N SER A 240 -4.47 -10.12 12.14
CA SER A 240 -4.94 -8.74 12.35
C SER A 240 -4.94 -7.99 11.02
N PHE A 241 -6.12 -7.58 10.57
CA PHE A 241 -6.26 -6.94 9.26
C PHE A 241 -5.82 -5.47 9.28
N PHE A 242 -6.00 -4.78 10.40
CA PHE A 242 -5.67 -3.36 10.57
C PHE A 242 -4.61 -3.13 11.64
N LYS A 243 -3.82 -2.08 11.47
CA LYS A 243 -2.96 -1.56 12.53
C LYS A 243 -3.82 -0.86 13.59
N ASN A 244 -3.34 -0.90 14.83
CA ASN A 244 -3.90 -0.04 15.90
C ASN A 244 -3.55 1.43 15.59
N PRO A 245 -4.55 2.33 15.46
CA PRO A 245 -4.30 3.71 15.09
C PRO A 245 -3.60 4.45 16.22
N VAL A 246 -2.61 5.27 15.87
CA VAL A 246 -1.96 6.22 16.77
C VAL A 246 -2.51 7.59 16.45
N VAL A 247 -3.16 8.22 17.43
CA VAL A 247 -3.91 9.46 17.23
C VAL A 247 -3.57 10.49 18.31
N PRO A 248 -3.75 11.79 18.02
CA PRO A 248 -3.65 12.82 19.05
C PRO A 248 -4.60 12.56 20.23
N VAL A 249 -4.17 12.89 21.45
CA VAL A 249 -4.93 12.66 22.70
C VAL A 249 -6.36 13.25 22.67
N HIS A 250 -6.62 14.29 21.88
CA HIS A 250 -7.96 14.88 21.78
C HIS A 250 -9.00 13.92 21.15
N PHE A 251 -8.61 13.04 20.23
CA PHE A 251 -9.51 12.00 19.69
C PHE A 251 -9.91 11.00 20.78
N TYR A 252 -8.93 10.56 21.59
CA TYR A 252 -9.20 9.71 22.74
C TYR A 252 -10.17 10.34 23.74
N LYS A 253 -9.97 11.63 24.08
CA LYS A 253 -10.89 12.37 24.95
C LYS A 253 -12.30 12.45 24.37
N LYS A 254 -12.44 12.71 23.06
CA LYS A 254 -13.75 12.71 22.37
C LYS A 254 -14.44 11.35 22.47
N ILE A 255 -13.73 10.25 22.23
CA ILE A 255 -14.29 8.89 22.32
C ILE A 255 -14.73 8.59 23.75
N LYS A 256 -13.89 8.88 24.75
CA LYS A 256 -14.20 8.65 26.17
C LYS A 256 -15.44 9.43 26.63
N ASN A 257 -15.56 10.68 26.19
CA ASN A 257 -16.71 11.54 26.53
C ASN A 257 -17.96 11.24 25.70
N GLY A 258 -17.84 10.50 24.59
CA GLY A 258 -18.92 10.18 23.66
C GLY A 258 -19.86 9.06 24.11
N GLY A 259 -19.69 8.51 25.32
CA GLY A 259 -20.58 7.47 25.87
C GLY A 259 -20.38 6.07 25.26
N PHE A 260 -19.27 5.81 24.57
CA PHE A 260 -19.00 4.53 23.92
C PHE A 260 -18.36 3.46 24.85
N GLY A 261 -18.03 3.86 26.09
CA GLY A 261 -17.27 3.08 27.06
C GLY A 261 -15.77 3.38 27.00
N ASP A 262 -14.98 2.73 27.86
CA ASP A 262 -13.54 2.93 27.90
C ASP A 262 -12.87 2.22 26.72
N VAL A 263 -12.34 3.03 25.79
CA VAL A 263 -11.48 2.55 24.71
C VAL A 263 -10.10 2.19 25.27
N PRO A 264 -9.59 0.96 25.03
CA PRO A 264 -8.22 0.62 25.41
C PRO A 264 -7.23 1.52 24.67
N ALA A 265 -6.39 2.21 25.44
CA ALA A 265 -5.45 3.21 24.95
C ALA A 265 -4.09 3.05 25.63
N TYR A 266 -3.02 3.18 24.85
CA TYR A 266 -1.64 3.08 25.33
C TYR A 266 -0.83 4.31 24.89
N PRO A 267 0.02 4.90 25.74
CA PRO A 267 0.90 5.98 25.34
C PRO A 267 1.73 5.63 24.10
N ALA A 268 1.89 6.57 23.17
CA ALA A 268 2.57 6.35 21.89
C ALA A 268 3.50 7.51 21.50
N GLY A 269 4.03 8.23 22.50
CA GLY A 269 4.83 9.44 22.31
C GLY A 269 4.13 10.68 22.87
N GLU A 270 4.78 11.83 22.73
CA GLU A 270 4.27 13.10 23.23
C GLU A 270 2.95 13.48 22.52
N GLY A 271 1.90 13.73 23.30
CA GLY A 271 0.58 14.11 22.77
C GLY A 271 -0.17 13.05 21.96
N MET A 272 0.38 11.84 21.81
CA MET A 272 -0.15 10.76 20.99
C MET A 272 -0.54 9.53 21.81
N VAL A 273 -1.60 8.85 21.40
CA VAL A 273 -2.09 7.63 22.03
C VAL A 273 -2.45 6.57 20.99
N LYS A 274 -2.08 5.33 21.26
CA LYS A 274 -2.43 4.16 20.43
C LYS A 274 -3.74 3.56 20.94
N LEU A 275 -4.77 3.55 20.10
CA LEU A 275 -6.08 3.00 20.41
C LEU A 275 -6.24 1.57 19.89
N SER A 276 -7.09 0.77 20.54
CA SER A 276 -7.43 -0.56 20.07
C SER A 276 -8.35 -0.52 18.84
N ALA A 277 -7.83 -0.93 17.67
CA ALA A 277 -8.61 -1.04 16.44
C ALA A 277 -9.74 -2.08 16.59
N ALA A 278 -9.47 -3.21 17.25
CA ALA A 278 -10.50 -4.22 17.52
C ALA A 278 -11.73 -3.64 18.24
N TRP A 279 -11.50 -2.78 19.24
CA TRP A 279 -12.56 -2.13 20.00
C TRP A 279 -13.33 -1.13 19.14
N LEU A 280 -12.63 -0.35 18.31
CA LEU A 280 -13.26 0.60 17.39
C LEU A 280 -14.17 -0.12 16.39
N ILE A 281 -13.71 -1.24 15.82
CA ILE A 281 -14.47 -2.06 14.88
C ILE A 281 -15.72 -2.65 15.54
N ASP A 282 -15.57 -3.20 16.75
CA ASP A 282 -16.69 -3.75 17.53
C ASP A 282 -17.75 -2.66 17.82
N LYS A 283 -17.31 -1.51 18.35
CA LYS A 283 -18.19 -0.38 18.65
C LYS A 283 -18.76 0.28 17.41
N ALA A 284 -18.15 0.14 16.25
CA ALA A 284 -18.72 0.52 14.96
C ALA A 284 -19.84 -0.42 14.50
N GLY A 285 -20.09 -1.53 15.22
CA GLY A 285 -21.12 -2.52 14.90
C GLY A 285 -20.70 -3.49 13.80
N MET A 286 -19.40 -3.65 13.57
CA MET A 286 -18.89 -4.46 12.45
C MET A 286 -18.62 -5.92 12.81
N LYS A 287 -18.61 -6.28 14.09
CA LYS A 287 -18.42 -7.66 14.55
C LYS A 287 -19.49 -8.59 13.93
N GLY A 288 -19.05 -9.68 13.30
CA GLY A 288 -19.92 -10.66 12.64
C GLY A 288 -20.51 -10.21 11.29
N VAL A 289 -20.25 -8.97 10.83
CA VAL A 289 -20.73 -8.49 9.52
C VAL A 289 -20.08 -9.28 8.40
N ARG A 290 -20.87 -9.64 7.38
CA ARG A 290 -20.46 -10.44 6.22
C ARG A 290 -20.67 -9.68 4.92
N PHE A 291 -19.73 -9.84 4.00
CA PHE A 291 -19.82 -9.44 2.60
C PHE A 291 -19.38 -10.65 1.78
N GLY A 292 -20.24 -11.18 0.93
CA GLY A 292 -19.98 -12.45 0.23
C GLY A 292 -19.53 -13.55 1.20
N GLY A 293 -18.39 -14.19 0.92
CA GLY A 293 -17.79 -15.20 1.79
C GLY A 293 -16.92 -14.64 2.93
N ALA A 294 -16.62 -13.33 2.95
CA ALA A 294 -15.80 -12.71 3.99
C ALA A 294 -16.63 -12.32 5.23
N MET A 295 -16.01 -12.34 6.41
CA MET A 295 -16.67 -11.99 7.67
C MET A 295 -15.70 -11.35 8.67
N VAL A 296 -16.18 -10.37 9.45
CA VAL A 296 -15.47 -9.87 10.64
C VAL A 296 -15.58 -10.90 11.76
N TYR A 297 -14.46 -11.41 12.26
CA TYR A 297 -14.45 -12.52 13.20
C TYR A 297 -15.02 -12.15 14.57
N ASP A 298 -15.92 -12.99 15.09
CA ASP A 298 -16.67 -12.69 16.31
C ASP A 298 -15.79 -12.62 17.58
N ARG A 299 -14.76 -13.45 17.67
CA ARG A 299 -13.90 -13.48 18.87
C ARG A 299 -12.84 -12.39 18.85
N GLN A 300 -12.51 -11.87 17.67
CA GLN A 300 -11.51 -10.82 17.48
C GLN A 300 -11.88 -9.96 16.26
N PRO A 301 -12.60 -8.85 16.45
CA PRO A 301 -13.06 -7.98 15.35
C PRO A 301 -11.95 -7.33 14.52
N LEU A 302 -10.69 -7.44 14.96
CA LEU A 302 -9.54 -7.03 14.15
C LEU A 302 -9.23 -7.99 12.99
N VAL A 303 -9.79 -9.19 13.00
CA VAL A 303 -9.53 -10.25 12.02
C VAL A 303 -10.69 -10.33 11.04
N ILE A 304 -10.38 -10.32 9.74
CA ILE A 304 -11.31 -10.72 8.69
C ILE A 304 -11.01 -12.16 8.31
N VAL A 305 -12.05 -12.99 8.24
CA VAL A 305 -11.96 -14.41 7.91
C VAL A 305 -12.63 -14.73 6.58
N ASN A 306 -12.11 -15.74 5.91
CA ASN A 306 -12.82 -16.48 4.87
C ASN A 306 -13.82 -17.43 5.56
N ALA A 307 -15.07 -16.98 5.68
CA ALA A 307 -16.15 -17.74 6.28
C ALA A 307 -16.82 -18.72 5.29
N GLY A 308 -16.10 -19.08 4.22
CA GLY A 308 -16.52 -20.00 3.16
C GLY A 308 -16.72 -19.27 1.83
N GLY A 309 -15.90 -19.63 0.84
CA GLY A 309 -16.03 -19.13 -0.55
C GLY A 309 -15.71 -17.64 -0.72
N ALA A 310 -14.98 -17.02 0.19
CA ALA A 310 -14.62 -15.60 0.06
C ALA A 310 -13.76 -15.34 -1.18
N SER A 311 -14.10 -14.29 -1.91
CA SER A 311 -13.22 -13.71 -2.93
C SER A 311 -12.30 -12.65 -2.32
N GLY A 312 -11.21 -12.28 -3.01
CA GLY A 312 -10.38 -11.14 -2.61
C GLY A 312 -11.17 -9.82 -2.56
N ARG A 313 -12.16 -9.66 -3.45
CA ARG A 313 -13.04 -8.49 -3.51
C ARG A 313 -13.96 -8.42 -2.30
N ASP A 314 -14.54 -9.55 -1.87
CA ASP A 314 -15.38 -9.62 -0.67
C ASP A 314 -14.64 -9.07 0.55
N VAL A 315 -13.38 -9.46 0.71
CA VAL A 315 -12.51 -9.00 1.80
C VAL A 315 -12.18 -7.51 1.67
N LYS A 316 -11.89 -7.02 0.46
CA LYS A 316 -11.60 -5.60 0.21
C LYS A 316 -12.82 -4.73 0.50
N GLU A 317 -13.99 -5.11 0.03
CA GLU A 317 -15.24 -4.38 0.26
C GLU A 317 -15.61 -4.35 1.74
N LEU A 318 -15.47 -5.48 2.43
CA LEU A 318 -15.66 -5.54 3.88
C LEU A 318 -14.66 -4.64 4.62
N SER A 319 -13.40 -4.65 4.20
CA SER A 319 -12.36 -3.77 4.77
C SER A 319 -12.70 -2.29 4.59
N ASP A 320 -13.13 -1.90 3.39
CA ASP A 320 -13.54 -0.52 3.09
C ASP A 320 -14.76 -0.09 3.92
N GLU A 321 -15.75 -0.98 4.09
CA GLU A 321 -16.91 -0.71 4.94
C GLU A 321 -16.52 -0.55 6.42
N ILE A 322 -15.58 -1.35 6.92
CA ILE A 322 -15.03 -1.19 8.28
C ILE A 322 -14.37 0.18 8.44
N ILE A 323 -13.48 0.55 7.50
CA ILE A 323 -12.81 1.86 7.52
C ILE A 323 -13.85 2.98 7.53
N ARG A 324 -14.83 2.91 6.63
CA ARG A 324 -15.90 3.90 6.52
C ARG A 324 -16.70 4.02 7.81
N ARG A 325 -17.14 2.91 8.41
CA ARG A 325 -17.95 2.89 9.64
C ARG A 325 -17.18 3.42 10.85
N VAL A 326 -15.92 3.03 11.01
CA VAL A 326 -15.05 3.54 12.08
C VAL A 326 -14.78 5.04 11.89
N ARG A 327 -14.52 5.49 10.67
CA ARG A 327 -14.35 6.91 10.35
C ARG A 327 -15.61 7.72 10.63
N THR A 328 -16.77 7.28 10.16
CA THR A 328 -18.05 7.97 10.42
C THR A 328 -18.35 8.09 11.91
N LYS A 329 -18.03 7.05 12.70
CA LYS A 329 -18.38 7.02 14.13
C LYS A 329 -17.36 7.73 15.02
N PHE A 330 -16.07 7.63 14.71
CA PHE A 330 -14.98 8.06 15.59
C PHE A 330 -14.07 9.12 14.99
N TYR A 331 -14.25 9.48 13.71
CA TYR A 331 -13.35 10.35 12.94
C TYR A 331 -11.92 9.81 12.86
N ILE A 332 -11.76 8.49 12.97
CA ILE A 332 -10.50 7.78 12.88
C ILE A 332 -10.53 6.90 11.64
N THR A 333 -9.53 7.08 10.77
CA THR A 333 -9.30 6.18 9.63
C THR A 333 -8.39 5.04 10.07
N LEU A 334 -8.83 3.79 9.87
CA LEU A 334 -7.99 2.61 10.08
C LEU A 334 -7.14 2.34 8.85
N LYS A 335 -5.90 1.89 9.06
CA LYS A 335 -4.99 1.49 7.98
C LYS A 335 -4.80 -0.03 7.97
N PRO A 336 -5.03 -0.71 6.84
CA PRO A 336 -4.71 -2.12 6.71
C PRO A 336 -3.22 -2.41 6.99
N GLU A 337 -2.95 -3.57 7.59
CA GLU A 337 -1.61 -4.16 7.74
C GLU A 337 -1.32 -5.18 6.64
N VAL A 338 -2.39 -5.81 6.11
CA VAL A 338 -2.35 -6.78 5.02
C VAL A 338 -1.91 -6.11 3.73
N ASN A 339 -1.02 -6.76 2.98
CA ASN A 339 -0.63 -6.29 1.65
C ASN A 339 -1.66 -6.76 0.63
N PHE A 340 -2.30 -5.82 -0.04
CA PHE A 340 -3.14 -6.10 -1.20
C PHE A 340 -2.24 -6.39 -2.40
N ILE A 341 -2.51 -7.50 -3.07
CA ILE A 341 -1.85 -7.90 -4.31
C ILE A 341 -2.91 -7.88 -5.40
N ASP A 342 -2.75 -6.96 -6.34
CA ASP A 342 -3.53 -6.86 -7.55
C ASP A 342 -2.61 -6.68 -8.76
N THR A 343 -3.17 -6.79 -9.95
CA THR A 343 -2.51 -6.48 -11.21
C THR A 343 -3.27 -5.43 -12.02
N GLY A 344 -4.50 -5.12 -11.64
CA GLY A 344 -5.32 -4.09 -12.25
C GLY A 344 -4.98 -2.70 -11.76
N ILE A 345 -5.22 -1.73 -12.64
CA ILE A 345 -5.26 -0.31 -12.35
C ILE A 345 -6.65 0.18 -12.74
N LYS A 346 -7.38 0.75 -11.79
CA LYS A 346 -8.66 1.43 -12.07
C LYS A 346 -8.43 2.93 -12.02
N ILE A 347 -8.66 3.59 -13.14
CA ILE A 347 -8.56 5.03 -13.28
C ILE A 347 -9.98 5.60 -13.34
N THR A 348 -10.29 6.54 -12.46
CA THR A 348 -11.52 7.33 -12.55
C THR A 348 -11.14 8.74 -13.00
N VAL A 349 -11.63 9.15 -14.17
CA VAL A 349 -11.41 10.49 -14.70
C VAL A 349 -12.30 11.46 -13.94
N LEU A 350 -11.71 12.33 -13.10
CA LEU A 350 -12.48 13.24 -12.25
C LEU A 350 -12.88 14.51 -12.99
N GLY A 351 -12.05 14.94 -13.93
CA GLY A 351 -12.29 16.09 -14.79
C GLY A 351 -11.49 15.97 -16.08
N THR A 352 -11.98 16.62 -17.14
CA THR A 352 -11.42 16.57 -18.50
C THR A 352 -11.23 17.94 -19.15
N GLY A 353 -11.58 19.00 -18.43
CA GLY A 353 -11.55 20.37 -18.91
C GLY A 353 -10.18 21.01 -18.75
N GLY A 354 -9.91 22.01 -19.59
CA GLY A 354 -8.79 22.93 -19.39
C GLY A 354 -8.99 23.85 -18.18
N SER A 355 -8.09 24.82 -17.99
CA SER A 355 -8.04 25.70 -16.81
C SER A 355 -9.36 26.39 -16.42
N LYS A 356 -10.23 26.66 -17.40
CA LYS A 356 -11.51 27.35 -17.20
C LYS A 356 -12.71 26.41 -16.98
N GLY A 357 -12.52 25.10 -17.16
CA GLY A 357 -13.62 24.14 -17.27
C GLY A 357 -14.48 24.37 -18.51
N THR A 358 -15.51 23.55 -18.70
CA THR A 358 -16.56 23.74 -19.71
C THR A 358 -17.90 23.37 -19.06
N PRO A 359 -18.93 24.24 -19.09
CA PRO A 359 -18.97 25.55 -19.74
C PRO A 359 -18.02 26.59 -19.15
N GLU A 360 -17.49 27.45 -20.02
CA GLU A 360 -16.76 28.64 -19.58
C GLU A 360 -17.76 29.70 -19.08
N LEU A 361 -17.42 30.39 -17.99
CA LEU A 361 -18.27 31.42 -17.39
C LEU A 361 -18.62 32.52 -18.41
N GLY A 362 -19.91 32.72 -18.66
CA GLY A 362 -20.42 33.73 -19.61
C GLY A 362 -20.35 33.34 -21.08
N CYS A 363 -19.98 32.09 -21.41
CA CYS A 363 -19.96 31.62 -22.79
C CYS A 363 -21.27 30.93 -23.19
N GLU A 364 -21.82 31.31 -24.34
CA GLU A 364 -23.06 30.76 -24.91
C GLU A 364 -22.80 29.93 -26.19
N CYS A 365 -21.56 29.49 -26.43
CA CYS A 365 -21.26 28.68 -27.62
C CYS A 365 -21.97 27.31 -27.57
N HIS A 366 -22.06 26.64 -28.73
CA HIS A 366 -22.76 25.35 -28.85
C HIS A 366 -22.21 24.26 -27.91
N VAL A 367 -20.91 24.28 -27.57
CA VAL A 367 -20.32 23.35 -26.58
C VAL A 367 -20.71 23.70 -25.15
N CYS A 368 -20.61 24.99 -24.77
CA CYS A 368 -20.95 25.43 -23.41
C CYS A 368 -22.44 25.27 -23.10
N THR A 369 -23.29 25.42 -24.11
CA THR A 369 -24.76 25.25 -24.02
C THR A 369 -25.24 23.83 -24.34
N SER A 370 -24.34 22.91 -24.73
CA SER A 370 -24.66 21.52 -25.04
C SER A 370 -25.42 20.84 -23.89
N ASP A 371 -26.44 20.05 -24.22
CA ASP A 371 -27.18 19.21 -23.27
C ASP A 371 -26.47 17.87 -23.00
N ASP A 372 -25.43 17.52 -23.78
CA ASP A 372 -24.64 16.32 -23.52
C ASP A 372 -23.80 16.52 -22.24
N ILE A 373 -24.01 15.66 -21.25
CA ILE A 373 -23.30 15.72 -19.99
C ILE A 373 -21.78 15.55 -20.15
N ARG A 374 -21.32 14.92 -21.25
CA ARG A 374 -19.90 14.71 -21.55
C ARG A 374 -19.21 16.00 -22.05
N ASP A 375 -19.98 17.01 -22.40
CA ASP A 375 -19.48 18.36 -22.69
C ASP A 375 -19.37 19.24 -21.45
N LYS A 376 -19.86 18.77 -20.29
CA LYS A 376 -19.62 19.40 -19.00
C LYS A 376 -18.33 18.82 -18.42
N ARG A 377 -17.26 19.62 -18.48
CA ARG A 377 -15.88 19.23 -18.20
C ARG A 377 -15.33 20.06 -17.03
N LEU A 378 -15.23 19.45 -15.86
CA LEU A 378 -14.51 19.98 -14.69
C LEU A 378 -13.00 19.98 -14.97
N ARG A 379 -12.22 20.74 -14.21
CA ARG A 379 -10.75 20.82 -14.39
C ARG A 379 -10.11 19.44 -14.26
N SER A 380 -9.13 19.21 -15.12
CA SER A 380 -8.47 17.92 -15.30
C SER A 380 -7.88 17.36 -14.01
N SER A 381 -8.28 16.14 -13.67
CA SER A 381 -7.83 15.40 -12.49
C SER A 381 -8.19 13.92 -12.63
N VAL A 382 -7.43 13.02 -12.02
CA VAL A 382 -7.71 11.58 -12.04
C VAL A 382 -7.48 10.94 -10.67
N LEU A 383 -8.32 9.95 -10.35
CA LEU A 383 -8.13 9.06 -9.20
C LEU A 383 -7.67 7.69 -9.69
N VAL A 384 -6.54 7.21 -9.20
CA VAL A 384 -5.97 5.91 -9.56
C VAL A 384 -6.07 4.96 -8.37
N GLU A 385 -6.75 3.84 -8.55
CA GLU A 385 -6.87 2.76 -7.56
C GLU A 385 -6.08 1.53 -8.02
N THR A 386 -5.02 1.16 -7.28
CA THR A 386 -4.16 -0.01 -7.56
C THR A 386 -3.27 -0.32 -6.34
N ALA A 387 -2.79 -1.55 -6.19
CA ALA A 387 -2.05 -2.06 -5.03
C ALA A 387 -2.77 -1.83 -3.69
N GLY A 388 -4.12 -1.78 -3.72
CA GLY A 388 -4.94 -1.40 -2.58
C GLY A 388 -4.85 0.08 -2.16
N LEU A 389 -4.17 0.93 -2.94
CA LEU A 389 -4.00 2.36 -2.73
C LEU A 389 -4.99 3.18 -3.56
N ARG A 390 -5.31 4.38 -3.10
CA ARG A 390 -6.02 5.44 -3.82
C ARG A 390 -5.11 6.66 -3.98
N LEU A 391 -4.63 6.89 -5.20
CA LEU A 391 -3.75 8.00 -5.55
C LEU A 391 -4.54 9.07 -6.32
N LEU A 392 -4.59 10.27 -5.78
CA LEU A 392 -5.15 11.43 -6.49
C LEU A 392 -4.04 12.10 -7.31
N ILE A 393 -4.28 12.38 -8.58
CA ILE A 393 -3.41 13.25 -9.38
C ILE A 393 -4.13 14.59 -9.57
N ASP A 394 -3.52 15.65 -9.04
CA ASP A 394 -4.00 17.04 -9.04
C ASP A 394 -5.34 17.26 -8.31
N PRO A 395 -5.35 17.83 -7.09
CA PRO A 395 -6.56 18.32 -6.44
C PRO A 395 -6.98 19.66 -7.07
N SER A 396 -7.68 19.58 -8.19
CA SER A 396 -8.23 20.72 -8.93
C SER A 396 -9.17 21.59 -8.07
N PRO A 397 -9.50 22.84 -8.47
CA PRO A 397 -10.52 23.64 -7.78
C PRO A 397 -11.89 22.94 -7.69
N ASP A 398 -12.17 22.00 -8.59
CA ASP A 398 -13.41 21.24 -8.63
C ASP A 398 -13.35 19.97 -7.75
N PHE A 399 -12.23 19.70 -7.08
CA PHE A 399 -11.98 18.49 -6.30
C PHE A 399 -13.09 18.22 -5.28
N ARG A 400 -13.63 19.26 -4.63
CA ARG A 400 -14.78 19.11 -3.73
C ARG A 400 -15.96 18.41 -4.40
N GLN A 401 -16.38 18.89 -5.57
CA GLN A 401 -17.49 18.31 -6.30
C GLN A 401 -17.13 16.92 -6.83
N GLN A 402 -15.92 16.75 -7.36
CA GLN A 402 -15.40 15.47 -7.86
C GLN A 402 -15.43 14.40 -6.77
N ALA A 403 -14.93 14.71 -5.57
CA ALA A 403 -14.92 13.80 -4.42
C ALA A 403 -16.33 13.49 -3.91
N LEU A 404 -17.24 14.48 -3.88
CA LEU A 404 -18.64 14.28 -3.47
C LEU A 404 -19.39 13.36 -4.44
N ASN A 405 -19.20 13.54 -5.75
CA ASN A 405 -19.82 12.70 -6.78
C ASN A 405 -19.42 11.23 -6.62
N LEU A 406 -18.15 10.97 -6.30
CA LEU A 406 -17.65 9.61 -6.03
C LEU A 406 -17.93 9.11 -4.62
N ARG A 407 -18.43 9.96 -3.71
CA ARG A 407 -18.49 9.68 -2.27
C ARG A 407 -17.15 9.19 -1.73
N LEU A 408 -16.07 9.84 -2.18
CA LEU A 408 -14.70 9.42 -1.91
C LEU A 408 -14.44 9.41 -0.40
N ALA A 409 -14.16 8.22 0.14
CA ALA A 409 -14.02 8.01 1.56
C ALA A 409 -12.59 8.24 2.06
N ASP A 410 -11.58 7.98 1.23
CA ASP A 410 -10.18 8.14 1.61
C ASP A 410 -9.22 8.35 0.41
N ILE A 411 -8.04 8.89 0.69
CA ILE A 411 -6.92 9.08 -0.25
C ILE A 411 -5.62 8.67 0.46
N ASP A 412 -4.80 7.85 -0.19
CA ASP A 412 -3.53 7.39 0.39
C ASP A 412 -2.37 8.36 0.12
N ALA A 413 -2.36 8.98 -1.07
CA ALA A 413 -1.39 10.01 -1.45
C ALA A 413 -1.90 10.88 -2.61
N VAL A 414 -1.28 12.05 -2.75
CA VAL A 414 -1.53 12.98 -3.86
C VAL A 414 -0.25 13.17 -4.67
N LEU A 415 -0.35 13.03 -5.99
CA LEU A 415 0.66 13.41 -6.97
C LEU A 415 0.27 14.76 -7.57
N VAL A 416 1.23 15.68 -7.70
CA VAL A 416 0.96 17.02 -8.25
C VAL A 416 1.81 17.26 -9.48
N THR A 417 1.15 17.50 -10.61
CA THR A 417 1.80 17.73 -11.90
C THR A 417 2.55 19.06 -11.90
N HIS A 418 1.87 20.15 -11.50
CA HIS A 418 2.42 21.50 -11.39
C HIS A 418 1.56 22.47 -10.56
N SER A 419 2.00 23.72 -10.38
CA SER A 419 1.45 24.68 -9.42
C SER A 419 0.34 25.60 -9.94
N HIS A 420 -0.14 25.40 -11.18
CA HIS A 420 -1.24 26.21 -11.71
C HIS A 420 -2.54 25.93 -10.96
N TYR A 421 -3.39 26.95 -10.83
CA TYR A 421 -4.54 26.93 -9.93
C TYR A 421 -5.54 25.84 -10.28
N ASP A 422 -5.73 25.55 -11.55
CA ASP A 422 -6.56 24.47 -12.07
C ASP A 422 -6.10 23.07 -11.66
N HIS A 423 -4.86 22.90 -11.19
CA HIS A 423 -4.31 21.63 -10.70
C HIS A 423 -4.20 21.56 -9.17
N VAL A 424 -4.15 22.71 -8.48
CA VAL A 424 -3.90 22.78 -7.02
C VAL A 424 -4.94 23.57 -6.22
N GLY A 425 -5.97 24.11 -6.87
CA GLY A 425 -6.94 24.97 -6.20
C GLY A 425 -7.77 24.28 -5.13
N GLY A 426 -7.89 22.96 -5.17
CA GLY A 426 -8.64 22.14 -4.22
C GLY A 426 -7.81 21.61 -3.05
N PHE A 427 -6.59 22.09 -2.83
CA PHE A 427 -5.72 21.60 -1.75
C PHE A 427 -6.35 21.72 -0.35
N ASP A 428 -7.13 22.78 -0.07
CA ASP A 428 -7.79 22.91 1.23
C ASP A 428 -8.91 21.86 1.44
N ASP A 429 -9.55 21.40 0.35
CA ASP A 429 -10.55 20.34 0.38
C ASP A 429 -9.94 18.95 0.66
N LEU A 430 -8.61 18.81 0.72
CA LEU A 430 -7.93 17.61 1.22
C LEU A 430 -8.04 17.45 2.74
N ARG A 431 -8.42 18.51 3.47
CA ARG A 431 -8.50 18.54 4.94
C ARG A 431 -9.24 17.35 5.57
N PRO A 432 -10.39 16.88 5.05
CA PRO A 432 -11.08 15.72 5.62
C PRO A 432 -10.24 14.43 5.58
N PHE A 433 -9.26 14.35 4.67
CA PHE A 433 -8.40 13.19 4.44
C PHE A 433 -7.09 13.24 5.25
N CYS A 434 -6.72 14.38 5.83
CA CYS A 434 -5.56 14.55 6.72
C CYS A 434 -5.74 13.95 8.14
N GLY A 435 -6.74 13.07 8.34
CA GLY A 435 -7.31 12.70 9.65
C GLY A 435 -6.34 12.59 10.83
N ASN A 436 -5.59 11.48 10.91
CA ASN A 436 -4.70 11.18 12.05
C ASN A 436 -3.20 11.34 11.72
N GLU A 437 -2.87 11.55 10.46
CA GLU A 437 -1.51 11.60 9.92
C GLU A 437 -1.45 12.64 8.80
N ASN A 438 -0.26 13.17 8.55
CA ASN A 438 -0.03 14.13 7.47
C ASN A 438 -0.25 13.44 6.11
N MET A 439 -1.07 14.06 5.25
CA MET A 439 -1.35 13.55 3.90
C MET A 439 -0.07 13.58 3.05
N PRO A 440 0.41 12.46 2.50
CA PRO A 440 1.57 12.44 1.61
C PRO A 440 1.28 13.16 0.29
N ILE A 441 2.07 14.19 0.00
CA ILE A 441 2.04 14.93 -1.26
C ILE A 441 3.38 14.71 -1.96
N TYR A 442 3.36 14.37 -3.25
CA TYR A 442 4.56 14.13 -4.07
C TYR A 442 4.60 15.12 -5.22
N LEU A 443 5.68 15.90 -5.30
CA LEU A 443 5.76 17.05 -6.19
C LEU A 443 7.19 17.52 -6.45
N ARG A 444 7.37 18.37 -7.47
CA ARG A 444 8.64 19.03 -7.79
C ARG A 444 9.02 20.09 -6.75
N SER A 445 10.30 20.44 -6.69
CA SER A 445 10.81 21.44 -5.74
C SER A 445 10.24 22.86 -5.94
N ASP A 446 9.99 23.27 -7.18
CA ASP A 446 9.35 24.55 -7.53
C ASP A 446 7.87 24.57 -7.11
N VAL A 447 7.14 23.50 -7.39
CA VAL A 447 5.76 23.31 -6.94
C VAL A 447 5.67 23.35 -5.42
N ASN A 448 6.63 22.73 -4.72
CA ASN A 448 6.73 22.79 -3.27
C ASN A 448 6.79 24.23 -2.77
N ALA A 449 7.71 25.02 -3.34
CA ALA A 449 7.90 26.42 -2.96
C ALA A 449 6.65 27.26 -3.24
N ASP A 450 5.96 27.01 -4.35
CA ASP A 450 4.71 27.70 -4.70
C ASP A 450 3.58 27.39 -3.71
N LEU A 451 3.39 26.13 -3.34
CA LEU A 451 2.37 25.74 -2.39
C LEU A 451 2.63 26.30 -0.99
N HIS A 452 3.89 26.34 -0.54
CA HIS A 452 4.24 26.98 0.74
C HIS A 452 3.88 28.47 0.76
N ARG A 453 4.03 29.17 -0.38
CA ARG A 453 3.65 30.58 -0.49
C ARG A 453 2.12 30.77 -0.53
N ARG A 454 1.40 29.94 -1.29
CA ARG A 454 -0.06 30.05 -1.49
C ARG A 454 -0.86 29.60 -0.26
N LEU A 455 -0.36 28.60 0.45
CA LEU A 455 -1.00 27.97 1.60
C LEU A 455 -0.17 28.19 2.87
N ASP A 456 0.43 29.38 3.04
CA ASP A 456 1.28 29.74 4.19
C ASP A 456 0.72 29.27 5.54
N TYR A 457 -0.58 29.44 5.74
CA TYR A 457 -1.27 29.04 6.97
C TYR A 457 -1.18 27.54 7.30
N CYS A 458 -0.94 26.68 6.31
CA CYS A 458 -0.73 25.23 6.46
C CYS A 458 0.66 24.88 6.99
N PHE A 459 1.63 25.79 6.83
CA PHE A 459 3.06 25.51 7.05
C PHE A 459 3.69 26.36 8.16
N ARG A 460 2.89 27.11 8.93
CA ARG A 460 3.37 27.86 10.09
C ARG A 460 3.86 26.92 11.19
N GLU A 461 4.80 27.39 12.01
CA GLU A 461 5.33 26.62 13.16
C GLU A 461 4.24 26.22 14.17
N HIS A 462 3.23 27.08 14.33
CA HIS A 462 2.06 26.86 15.19
C HIS A 462 0.76 27.07 14.39
N PRO A 463 0.35 26.09 13.56
CA PRO A 463 -0.89 26.19 12.81
C PRO A 463 -2.07 26.18 13.78
N TYR A 464 -3.15 26.89 13.43
CA TYR A 464 -4.37 26.85 14.23
C TYR A 464 -5.02 25.45 14.16
N PRO A 465 -5.82 25.04 15.17
CA PRO A 465 -6.43 23.72 15.18
C PRO A 465 -7.32 23.47 13.95
N GLY A 466 -7.12 22.33 13.28
CA GLY A 466 -7.97 21.88 12.15
C GLY A 466 -7.51 22.34 10.76
N VAL A 467 -6.31 22.90 10.65
CA VAL A 467 -5.59 23.12 9.38
C VAL A 467 -5.24 21.77 8.73
N PRO A 468 -5.36 21.61 7.40
CA PRO A 468 -4.90 20.40 6.73
C PRO A 468 -3.38 20.24 6.92
N THR A 469 -2.94 19.02 7.23
CA THR A 469 -1.53 18.73 7.42
C THR A 469 -1.00 17.86 6.30
N PHE A 470 0.16 18.25 5.77
CA PHE A 470 0.77 17.62 4.60
C PHE A 470 2.17 17.13 4.93
N LYS A 471 2.53 15.96 4.38
CA LYS A 471 3.91 15.47 4.33
C LYS A 471 4.40 15.72 2.91
N MET A 472 5.17 16.79 2.74
CA MET A 472 5.69 17.20 1.44
C MET A 472 6.89 16.34 1.06
N ASN A 473 6.75 15.52 0.03
CA ASN A 473 7.82 14.67 -0.51
C ASN A 473 8.28 15.28 -1.83
N VAL A 474 9.38 16.05 -1.78
CA VAL A 474 10.00 16.61 -2.98
C VAL A 474 10.66 15.48 -3.76
N ILE A 475 10.24 15.29 -5.01
CA ILE A 475 10.73 14.24 -5.90
C ILE A 475 11.54 14.82 -7.07
N ASP A 476 12.57 14.09 -7.49
CA ASP A 476 13.29 14.35 -8.74
C ASP A 476 12.66 13.56 -9.90
N ASN A 477 13.21 13.71 -11.10
CA ASN A 477 12.74 13.01 -12.29
C ASN A 477 13.25 11.55 -12.34
N LYS A 478 13.16 10.84 -11.21
CA LYS A 478 13.50 9.43 -11.08
C LYS A 478 12.32 8.64 -10.51
N PRO A 479 12.24 7.34 -10.81
CA PRO A 479 11.23 6.49 -10.19
C PRO A 479 11.30 6.53 -8.66
N PHE A 480 10.14 6.63 -8.03
CA PHE A 480 9.98 6.55 -6.58
C PHE A 480 8.88 5.55 -6.25
N TYR A 481 8.66 5.28 -4.96
CA TYR A 481 7.68 4.28 -4.52
C TYR A 481 6.74 4.86 -3.47
N ILE A 482 5.47 4.44 -3.54
CA ILE A 482 4.44 4.72 -2.54
C ILE A 482 3.93 3.38 -2.02
N ASN A 483 4.25 3.03 -0.77
CA ASN A 483 3.92 1.72 -0.19
C ASN A 483 4.36 0.53 -1.07
N GLY A 484 5.49 0.66 -1.77
CA GLY A 484 6.01 -0.33 -2.72
C GLY A 484 5.45 -0.26 -4.15
N LEU A 485 4.45 0.58 -4.43
CA LEU A 485 3.99 0.84 -5.79
C LEU A 485 4.97 1.79 -6.49
N LYS A 486 5.57 1.34 -7.59
CA LYS A 486 6.49 2.16 -8.40
C LYS A 486 5.72 3.24 -9.15
N ILE A 487 6.14 4.49 -8.98
CA ILE A 487 5.67 5.65 -9.73
C ILE A 487 6.84 6.22 -10.53
N VAL A 488 6.62 6.49 -11.81
CA VAL A 488 7.64 7.04 -12.71
C VAL A 488 7.19 8.45 -13.13
N PRO A 489 7.86 9.52 -12.64
CA PRO A 489 7.68 10.85 -13.17
C PRO A 489 8.11 10.91 -14.65
N VAL A 490 7.34 11.63 -15.44
CA VAL A 490 7.64 11.92 -16.84
C VAL A 490 7.70 13.44 -16.96
N GLU A 491 8.88 13.99 -17.16
CA GLU A 491 9.06 15.43 -17.35
C GLU A 491 8.53 15.86 -18.71
N VAL A 492 7.65 16.85 -18.72
CA VAL A 492 7.06 17.41 -19.94
C VAL A 492 7.07 18.93 -19.85
N MET A 493 7.05 19.61 -20.99
CA MET A 493 7.07 21.06 -21.04
C MET A 493 5.66 21.63 -21.16
N HIS A 494 5.26 22.49 -20.23
CA HIS A 494 4.11 23.36 -20.33
C HIS A 494 4.60 24.77 -20.76
N GLY A 495 4.78 24.95 -22.07
CA GLY A 495 5.48 26.09 -22.64
C GLY A 495 6.95 26.07 -22.23
N LYS A 496 7.34 27.00 -21.34
CA LYS A 496 8.70 27.04 -20.78
C LYS A 496 8.80 26.43 -19.39
N LEU A 497 7.66 26.04 -18.79
CA LEU A 497 7.61 25.47 -17.45
C LEU A 497 7.76 23.95 -17.54
N PRO A 498 8.83 23.35 -16.99
CA PRO A 498 8.89 21.91 -16.84
C PRO A 498 7.91 21.45 -15.76
N ILE A 499 7.07 20.48 -16.09
CA ILE A 499 6.06 19.88 -15.21
C ILE A 499 6.22 18.36 -15.20
N TYR A 500 5.47 17.65 -14.34
CA TYR A 500 5.42 16.19 -14.39
C TYR A 500 4.08 15.67 -14.90
N GLY A 501 4.14 14.71 -15.81
CA GLY A 501 3.16 13.63 -15.87
C GLY A 501 3.61 12.43 -15.05
N TYR A 502 2.76 11.41 -14.95
CA TYR A 502 3.04 10.22 -14.14
C TYR A 502 2.70 8.93 -14.88
N ARG A 503 3.63 7.97 -14.87
CA ARG A 503 3.39 6.58 -15.25
C ARG A 503 3.29 5.70 -14.00
N ILE A 504 2.26 4.85 -13.99
CA ILE A 504 1.96 3.85 -12.97
C ILE A 504 1.69 2.54 -13.71
N GLY A 505 2.59 1.58 -13.62
CA GLY A 505 2.50 0.34 -14.41
C GLY A 505 2.45 0.61 -15.92
N LYS A 506 1.41 0.10 -16.61
CA LYS A 506 1.14 0.39 -18.04
C LYS A 506 0.11 1.50 -18.26
N PHE A 507 -0.16 2.31 -17.25
CA PHE A 507 -0.96 3.52 -17.35
C PHE A 507 -0.08 4.77 -17.27
N ALA A 508 -0.34 5.79 -18.10
CA ALA A 508 0.27 7.11 -17.97
C ALA A 508 -0.77 8.24 -18.08
N TYR A 509 -0.56 9.28 -17.27
CA TYR A 509 -1.34 10.52 -17.28
C TYR A 509 -0.42 11.71 -17.55
N ILE A 510 -0.62 12.35 -18.71
CA ILE A 510 0.11 13.53 -19.17
C ILE A 510 -0.91 14.64 -19.41
N THR A 511 -0.90 15.67 -18.57
CA THR A 511 -1.74 16.87 -18.77
C THR A 511 -0.85 18.08 -19.04
N ASP A 512 -1.42 19.11 -19.67
CA ASP A 512 -0.79 20.42 -19.85
C ASP A 512 0.55 20.42 -20.60
N ALA A 513 0.85 19.35 -21.34
CA ALA A 513 2.08 19.23 -22.10
C ALA A 513 1.96 19.95 -23.45
N SER A 514 3.06 20.56 -23.87
CA SER A 514 3.32 21.09 -25.22
C SER A 514 4.49 20.40 -25.92
N HIS A 515 5.33 19.71 -25.14
CA HIS A 515 6.45 18.95 -25.65
C HIS A 515 6.88 17.87 -24.65
N ILE A 516 7.34 16.74 -25.18
CA ILE A 516 7.95 15.63 -24.44
C ILE A 516 9.23 15.30 -25.21
N CYS A 517 10.40 15.33 -24.55
CA CYS A 517 11.65 14.98 -25.20
C CYS A 517 11.78 13.46 -25.38
N GLU A 518 12.68 13.02 -26.26
CA GLU A 518 12.82 11.60 -26.62
C GLU A 518 13.15 10.72 -25.40
N GLU A 519 14.02 11.19 -24.49
CA GLU A 519 14.37 10.45 -23.27
C GLU A 519 13.16 10.22 -22.35
N GLU A 520 12.20 11.14 -22.35
CA GLU A 520 10.98 11.03 -21.56
C GLU A 520 9.92 10.18 -22.26
N LYS A 521 9.95 10.09 -23.60
CA LYS A 521 9.11 9.16 -24.36
C LYS A 521 9.49 7.71 -24.13
N GLU A 522 10.77 7.39 -23.92
CA GLU A 522 11.20 6.03 -23.55
C GLU A 522 10.48 5.54 -22.28
N LYS A 523 10.21 6.45 -21.32
CA LYS A 523 9.43 6.13 -20.12
C LYS A 523 7.97 5.84 -20.40
N LEU A 524 7.45 6.11 -21.59
CA LEU A 524 6.06 5.92 -22.02
C LEU A 524 5.90 4.73 -22.99
N GLU A 525 6.93 3.91 -23.20
CA GLU A 525 6.81 2.72 -24.03
C GLU A 525 5.96 1.62 -23.38
N GLY A 526 5.21 0.88 -24.22
CA GLY A 526 4.45 -0.30 -23.83
C GLY A 526 3.23 -0.01 -22.95
N LEU A 527 2.61 1.16 -23.12
CA LEU A 527 1.42 1.56 -22.38
C LEU A 527 0.17 0.78 -22.87
N ASP A 528 -0.64 0.35 -21.91
CA ASP A 528 -2.00 -0.09 -22.18
C ASP A 528 -2.95 1.12 -22.28
N VAL A 529 -2.77 2.10 -21.40
CA VAL A 529 -3.60 3.31 -21.37
C VAL A 529 -2.74 4.56 -21.25
N LEU A 530 -2.94 5.49 -22.18
CA LEU A 530 -2.41 6.86 -22.11
C LEU A 530 -3.57 7.84 -21.99
N ILE A 531 -3.57 8.69 -20.97
CA ILE A 531 -4.44 9.89 -20.94
C ILE A 531 -3.54 11.10 -21.24
N ILE A 532 -3.85 11.85 -22.29
CA ILE A 532 -3.02 12.96 -22.77
C ILE A 532 -3.85 14.21 -23.09
N ASN A 533 -3.30 15.40 -22.83
CA ASN A 533 -4.00 16.66 -23.15
C ASN A 533 -4.13 16.89 -24.67
N SER A 534 -5.26 17.47 -25.07
CA SER A 534 -5.53 17.91 -26.44
C SER A 534 -6.39 19.17 -26.37
N LEU A 535 -5.80 20.34 -26.16
CA LEU A 535 -6.53 21.54 -25.72
C LEU A 535 -7.65 21.94 -26.70
N ARG A 536 -7.29 22.04 -27.98
CA ARG A 536 -8.12 22.53 -29.10
C ARG A 536 -7.42 22.26 -30.44
N ASP A 537 -8.08 22.59 -31.55
CA ASP A 537 -7.53 22.36 -32.90
C ASP A 537 -6.33 23.28 -33.21
N CYS A 538 -6.42 24.56 -32.87
CA CYS A 538 -5.36 25.52 -33.17
C CYS A 538 -4.13 25.31 -32.27
N PRO A 539 -2.90 25.42 -32.81
CA PRO A 539 -1.67 25.36 -32.02
C PRO A 539 -1.69 26.30 -30.81
N HIS A 540 -1.12 25.83 -29.69
CA HIS A 540 -0.97 26.63 -28.49
C HIS A 540 0.48 26.54 -28.00
N PHE A 541 1.03 27.65 -27.50
CA PHE A 541 2.44 27.71 -27.10
C PHE A 541 2.78 26.83 -25.88
N ALA A 542 1.76 26.50 -25.07
CA ALA A 542 1.93 25.76 -23.83
C ALA A 542 1.12 24.46 -23.74
N HIS A 543 0.35 24.10 -24.77
CA HIS A 543 -0.42 22.86 -24.77
C HIS A 543 -0.42 22.23 -26.17
N PHE A 544 -0.45 20.91 -26.24
CA PHE A 544 -0.72 20.17 -27.46
C PHE A 544 -2.07 20.58 -28.03
N SER A 545 -2.08 20.90 -29.32
CA SER A 545 -3.30 20.89 -30.12
C SER A 545 -3.75 19.47 -30.41
N PHE A 546 -4.95 19.32 -30.98
CA PHE A 546 -5.50 18.03 -31.40
C PHE A 546 -4.52 17.24 -32.27
N ASP A 547 -3.99 17.85 -33.34
CA ASP A 547 -3.07 17.18 -34.26
C ASP A 547 -1.76 16.76 -33.57
N GLN A 548 -1.21 17.61 -32.69
CA GLN A 548 0.01 17.29 -31.94
C GLN A 548 -0.21 16.14 -30.94
N ALA A 549 -1.38 16.08 -30.30
CA ALA A 549 -1.76 14.97 -29.44
C ALA A 549 -1.92 13.67 -30.25
N MET A 550 -2.51 13.73 -31.45
CA MET A 550 -2.62 12.57 -32.36
C MET A 550 -1.24 12.08 -32.84
N ASP A 551 -0.31 13.00 -33.13
CA ASP A 551 1.07 12.66 -33.46
C ASP A 551 1.76 11.94 -32.31
N MET A 552 1.64 12.46 -31.09
CA MET A 552 2.19 11.84 -29.89
C MET A 552 1.61 10.45 -29.63
N ILE A 553 0.29 10.27 -29.80
CA ILE A 553 -0.37 8.97 -29.63
C ILE A 553 0.12 7.97 -30.67
N ARG A 554 0.31 8.38 -31.94
CA ARG A 554 0.88 7.52 -32.97
C ARG A 554 2.31 7.11 -32.66
N ASP A 555 3.12 8.05 -32.20
CA ASP A 555 4.51 7.82 -31.84
C ASP A 555 4.64 6.82 -30.67
N LEU A 556 3.88 7.03 -29.60
CA LEU A 556 3.92 6.18 -28.40
C LEU A 556 3.19 4.84 -28.56
N SER A 557 2.25 4.75 -29.53
CA SER A 557 1.47 3.54 -29.84
C SER A 557 0.88 2.81 -28.61
N PRO A 558 0.16 3.50 -27.69
CA PRO A 558 -0.50 2.82 -26.58
C PRO A 558 -1.65 1.94 -27.10
N ASN A 559 -2.04 0.89 -26.36
CA ASN A 559 -3.20 0.08 -26.76
C ASN A 559 -4.49 0.92 -26.83
N ARG A 560 -4.66 1.86 -25.88
CA ARG A 560 -5.76 2.81 -25.82
C ARG A 560 -5.26 4.19 -25.39
N ALA A 561 -5.81 5.24 -25.99
CA ALA A 561 -5.55 6.62 -25.58
C ALA A 561 -6.84 7.39 -25.31
N TYR A 562 -6.79 8.30 -24.33
CA TYR A 562 -7.90 9.17 -24.00
C TYR A 562 -7.47 10.63 -23.96
N LEU A 563 -8.27 11.51 -24.56
CA LEU A 563 -7.99 12.94 -24.63
C LEU A 563 -8.57 13.66 -23.41
N THR A 564 -7.75 14.48 -22.75
CA THR A 564 -8.13 15.32 -21.60
C THR A 564 -7.72 16.78 -21.81
N HIS A 565 -7.95 17.62 -20.79
CA HIS A 565 -7.66 19.05 -20.79
C HIS A 565 -8.25 19.77 -22.02
N LEU A 566 -9.47 19.41 -22.38
CA LEU A 566 -10.21 19.93 -23.54
C LEU A 566 -10.86 21.26 -23.14
N CYS A 567 -10.60 22.34 -23.89
CA CYS A 567 -11.40 23.56 -23.74
C CYS A 567 -12.66 23.50 -24.62
N HIS A 568 -13.54 24.50 -24.48
CA HIS A 568 -14.76 24.57 -25.29
C HIS A 568 -14.51 24.76 -26.81
N GLU A 569 -13.29 25.16 -27.22
CA GLU A 569 -12.91 25.26 -28.64
C GLU A 569 -12.57 23.91 -29.26
N ALA A 570 -12.42 22.84 -28.46
CA ALA A 570 -12.19 21.49 -28.96
C ALA A 570 -13.42 20.87 -29.65
N GLY A 571 -14.61 21.48 -29.48
CA GLY A 571 -15.87 20.95 -29.99
C GLY A 571 -16.61 20.08 -28.98
N CYS A 572 -17.81 19.64 -29.36
CA CYS A 572 -18.62 18.72 -28.56
C CYS A 572 -18.01 17.32 -28.57
N HIS A 573 -18.35 16.52 -27.55
CA HIS A 573 -17.79 15.19 -27.33
C HIS A 573 -18.06 14.27 -28.53
N ALA A 574 -19.28 14.29 -29.06
CA ALA A 574 -19.65 13.50 -30.25
C ALA A 574 -18.85 13.90 -31.51
N GLU A 575 -18.52 15.17 -31.66
CA GLU A 575 -17.71 15.66 -32.78
C GLU A 575 -16.28 15.15 -32.66
N LEU A 576 -15.68 15.28 -31.47
CA LEU A 576 -14.36 14.74 -31.15
C LEU A 576 -14.29 13.23 -31.35
N GLU A 577 -15.28 12.49 -30.85
CA GLU A 577 -15.37 11.03 -30.96
C GLU A 577 -15.44 10.56 -32.43
N SER A 578 -16.08 11.34 -33.30
CA SER A 578 -16.13 11.05 -34.75
C SER A 578 -14.81 11.28 -35.50
N ARG A 579 -13.88 12.05 -34.92
CA ARG A 579 -12.63 12.49 -35.54
C ARG A 579 -11.42 11.63 -35.17
N VAL A 580 -11.50 10.91 -34.05
CA VAL A 580 -10.38 10.12 -33.52
C VAL A 580 -10.35 8.71 -34.13
N PRO A 581 -9.16 8.11 -34.31
CA PRO A 581 -9.05 6.75 -34.83
C PRO A 581 -9.49 5.70 -33.78
N ALA A 582 -9.68 4.47 -34.24
CA ALA A 582 -9.96 3.35 -33.35
C ALA A 582 -8.87 3.21 -32.26
N GLY A 583 -9.29 2.97 -31.01
CA GLY A 583 -8.38 2.92 -29.86
C GLY A 583 -8.13 4.28 -29.20
N VAL A 584 -8.62 5.38 -29.77
CA VAL A 584 -8.56 6.72 -29.19
C VAL A 584 -9.97 7.23 -28.88
N SER A 585 -10.16 7.92 -27.76
CA SER A 585 -11.47 8.50 -27.40
C SER A 585 -11.32 9.79 -26.60
N PRO A 586 -12.17 10.81 -26.76
CA PRO A 586 -12.25 11.89 -25.78
C PRO A 586 -12.67 11.32 -24.42
N ALA A 587 -11.97 11.69 -23.35
CA ALA A 587 -12.39 11.33 -22.01
C ALA A 587 -13.63 12.15 -21.60
N TYR A 588 -14.35 11.68 -20.58
CA TYR A 588 -15.40 12.45 -19.93
C TYR A 588 -15.39 12.27 -18.40
N ASP A 589 -15.95 13.24 -17.70
CA ASP A 589 -15.97 13.27 -16.24
C ASP A 589 -16.77 12.07 -15.67
N GLY A 590 -16.19 11.39 -14.69
CA GLY A 590 -16.73 10.17 -14.08
C GLY A 590 -16.44 8.88 -14.87
N GLN A 591 -15.75 8.94 -16.01
CA GLN A 591 -15.37 7.75 -16.78
C GLN A 591 -14.44 6.85 -15.97
N ILE A 592 -14.74 5.53 -15.96
CA ILE A 592 -13.87 4.51 -15.36
C ILE A 592 -13.13 3.80 -16.49
N ILE A 593 -11.81 3.80 -16.40
CA ILE A 593 -10.89 3.13 -17.33
C ILE A 593 -10.10 2.09 -16.56
N LEU A 594 -10.02 0.87 -17.09
CA LEU A 594 -9.19 -0.20 -16.52
C LEU A 594 -7.89 -0.34 -17.32
N SER A 595 -6.78 -0.57 -16.63
CA SER A 595 -5.45 -0.86 -17.18
C SER A 595 -4.78 -1.96 -16.36
N THR A 596 -3.57 -2.37 -16.75
CA THR A 596 -2.76 -3.38 -16.05
C THR A 596 -1.46 -2.76 -15.51
N ARG A 597 -0.97 -3.29 -14.38
CA ARG A 597 0.31 -2.91 -13.80
C ARG A 597 1.50 -3.39 -14.62
#